data_AF-A0A497LCS8-F1
#
_entry.id   AF-A0A497LCS8-F1
#
_cell.length_a   1.000
_cell.length_b   1.000
_cell.length_c   1.000
_cell.angle_alpha   90.00
_cell.angle_beta   90.00
_cell.angle_gamma   90.00
#
_symmetry.space_group_name_H-M   'P 1'
#
loop_
_entity.id
_entity.type
_entity.pdbx_description
1 polymer ?
#
loop_
_entity_poly.entity_id
_entity_poly.type
_entity_poly.pdbx_seq_one_letter_code
_entity_poly.pdbx_strand_id
1 'polypeptide(L)'
;MATRDDAPTRIEQSSRIVSATRYEFEDFLVVGDLLNDVYSALKAGCHAVLVDRYNRYDDVDEIEKKITVIPNLKKLPKVLYV
;
A
#
# COMPACT_ATOMS: atom_id res chain seq x y z
N MET A 1 18.41 20.41 1.90
CA MET A 1 17.93 19.80 0.65
C MET A 1 17.47 18.41 1.01
N ALA A 2 16.18 18.10 0.84
CA ALA A 2 15.67 16.75 1.03
C ALA A 2 15.63 16.08 -0.34
N THR A 3 16.48 15.07 -0.53
CA THR A 3 16.51 14.22 -1.72
C THR A 3 15.43 13.15 -1.64
N ARG A 4 15.16 12.46 -2.75
CA ARG A 4 14.18 11.36 -2.80
C ARG A 4 14.53 10.18 -1.86
N ASP A 5 15.78 10.14 -1.40
CA ASP A 5 16.30 9.17 -0.41
C ASP A 5 16.27 9.73 1.03
N ASP A 6 16.04 11.03 1.22
CA ASP A 6 15.77 11.65 2.53
C ASP A 6 14.29 11.55 2.93
N ALA A 7 13.55 10.61 2.32
CA ALA A 7 12.15 10.38 2.67
C ALA A 7 12.09 10.04 4.17
N PRO A 8 11.39 10.84 5.00
CA PRO A 8 10.98 10.39 6.32
C PRO A 8 10.33 9.03 6.08
N THR A 9 10.75 8.01 6.84
CA THR A 9 10.34 6.61 6.64
C THR A 9 8.87 6.60 6.25
N ARG A 10 8.49 6.01 5.10
CA ARG A 10 7.11 6.10 4.56
C ARG A 10 6.03 5.77 5.62
N ILE A 11 6.40 4.96 6.60
CA ILE A 11 5.66 4.71 7.84
C ILE A 11 5.34 6.00 8.60
N GLU A 12 6.31 6.88 8.87
CA GLU A 12 6.13 8.19 9.51
C GLU A 12 5.17 9.10 8.71
N GLN A 13 5.22 9.06 7.38
CA GLN A 13 4.27 9.80 6.55
C GLN A 13 2.84 9.27 6.70
N SER A 14 2.66 7.94 6.67
CA SER A 14 1.39 7.30 6.97
C SER A 14 0.91 7.65 8.38
N SER A 15 1.79 7.61 9.38
CA SER A 15 1.48 7.96 10.77
C SER A 15 0.99 9.41 10.91
N ARG A 16 1.62 10.36 10.19
CA ARG A 16 1.17 11.75 10.18
C ARG A 16 -0.25 11.88 9.62
N ILE A 17 -0.57 11.17 8.54
CA ILE A 17 -1.91 11.15 7.95
C ILE A 17 -2.91 10.59 8.95
N VAL A 18 -2.66 9.40 9.50
CA VAL A 18 -3.55 8.74 10.47
C VAL A 18 -3.78 9.65 11.68
N SER A 19 -2.72 10.22 12.26
CA SER A 19 -2.79 11.13 13.42
C SER A 19 -3.57 12.43 13.18
N ALA A 20 -3.74 12.82 11.91
CA ALA A 20 -4.54 13.98 11.53
C ALA A 20 -6.03 13.64 11.36
N THR A 21 -6.41 12.37 11.55
CA THR A 21 -7.79 11.90 11.43
C THR A 21 -8.31 11.33 12.76
N ARG A 22 -9.58 10.90 12.77
CA ARG A 22 -10.18 10.15 13.89
C ARG A 22 -10.15 8.63 13.68
N TYR A 23 -9.45 8.19 12.64
CA TYR A 23 -9.41 6.81 12.19
C TYR A 23 -8.09 6.16 12.61
N GLU A 24 -8.09 4.84 12.71
CA GLU A 24 -6.90 4.05 13.03
C GLU A 24 -6.25 3.53 11.75
N PHE A 25 -5.00 3.05 11.82
CA PHE A 25 -4.27 2.55 10.63
C PHE A 25 -5.07 1.49 9.84
N GLU A 26 -5.82 0.63 10.54
CA GLU A 26 -6.66 -0.41 9.96
C GLU A 26 -7.85 0.12 9.15
N ASP A 27 -8.26 1.38 9.34
CA ASP A 27 -9.32 2.00 8.54
C ASP A 27 -8.82 2.50 7.17
N PHE A 28 -7.51 2.48 6.92
CA PHE A 28 -6.91 3.02 5.71
C PHE A 28 -6.55 1.93 4.71
N LEU A 29 -6.79 2.24 3.44
CA LEU A 29 -6.32 1.47 2.29
C LEU A 29 -5.28 2.27 1.51
N VAL A 30 -4.09 1.70 1.38
CA VAL A 30 -3.03 2.24 0.52
C VAL A 30 -3.04 1.53 -0.82
N VAL A 31 -3.09 2.30 -1.91
CA VAL A 31 -3.04 1.78 -3.29
C VAL A 31 -1.79 2.33 -3.96
N GLY A 32 -0.85 1.44 -4.30
CA GLY A 32 0.44 1.81 -4.89
C GLY A 32 0.83 0.90 -6.05
N ASP A 33 1.71 1.35 -6.93
CA ASP A 33 2.28 0.57 -8.04
C ASP A 33 3.71 0.09 -7.76
N LEU A 34 4.29 0.48 -6.63
CA LEU A 34 5.59 0.04 -6.14
C LEU A 34 5.42 -0.84 -4.90
N LEU A 35 6.05 -2.01 -4.88
CA LEU A 35 6.02 -2.92 -3.73
C LEU A 35 6.40 -2.22 -2.41
N ASN A 36 7.41 -1.35 -2.41
CA ASN A 36 7.86 -0.66 -1.20
C ASN A 36 6.78 0.24 -0.56
N ASP A 37 5.89 0.82 -1.36
CA ASP A 37 4.74 1.60 -0.83
C ASP A 37 3.77 0.67 -0.09
N VAL A 38 3.46 -0.46 -0.72
CA VAL A 38 2.48 -1.43 -0.23
C VAL A 38 3.00 -2.17 1.01
N TYR A 39 4.28 -2.58 1.02
CA TYR A 39 4.95 -3.16 2.19
C TYR A 39 4.99 -2.20 3.38
N SER A 40 5.29 -0.92 3.14
CA SER A 40 5.36 0.08 4.22
C SER A 40 3.99 0.30 4.86
N ALA A 41 2.93 0.30 4.04
CA ALA A 41 1.55 0.39 4.51
C ALA A 41 1.15 -0.82 5.36
N LEU A 42 1.44 -2.04 4.89
CA LEU A 42 1.18 -3.25 5.67
C LEU A 42 1.92 -3.25 7.02
N LYS A 43 3.19 -2.82 7.05
CA LYS A 43 3.97 -2.72 8.29
C LYS A 43 3.39 -1.69 9.27
N ALA A 44 2.76 -0.64 8.75
CA ALA A 44 2.08 0.37 9.57
C ALA A 44 0.72 -0.11 10.10
N GLY A 45 0.18 -1.24 9.60
CA GLY A 45 -1.12 -1.76 9.99
C GLY A 45 -2.27 -1.39 9.04
N CYS A 46 -1.97 -0.74 7.91
CA CYS A 46 -2.98 -0.43 6.89
C CYS A 46 -3.31 -1.63 6.00
N HIS A 47 -4.49 -1.58 5.37
CA HIS A 47 -4.77 -2.39 4.19
C HIS A 47 -3.95 -1.90 3.00
N ALA A 48 -3.60 -2.79 2.08
CA ALA A 48 -2.74 -2.43 0.96
C ALA A 48 -3.09 -3.21 -0.33
N VAL A 49 -3.11 -2.49 -1.45
CA VAL A 49 -3.34 -3.03 -2.80
C VAL A 49 -2.19 -2.62 -3.71
N LEU A 50 -1.61 -3.61 -4.39
CA LEU A 50 -0.57 -3.39 -5.40
C LEU A 50 -1.21 -3.32 -6.80
N VAL A 51 -0.90 -2.28 -7.54
CA VAL A 51 -1.31 -2.11 -8.94
C VAL A 51 -0.17 -2.56 -9.85
N ASP A 52 -0.22 -3.80 -10.31
CA ASP A 52 0.77 -4.33 -11.24
C ASP A 52 0.33 -4.17 -12.70
N ARG A 53 0.77 -3.09 -13.34
CA ARG A 53 0.42 -2.79 -14.73
C ARG A 53 1.15 -3.66 -15.76
N TYR A 54 2.19 -4.37 -15.34
CA TYR A 54 3.17 -4.97 -16.24
C TYR A 54 3.38 -6.47 -15.97
N ASN A 55 2.55 -7.10 -15.13
CA ASN A 55 2.72 -8.49 -14.72
C ASN A 55 4.13 -8.77 -14.18
N ARG A 56 4.71 -7.81 -13.45
CA ARG A 56 6.03 -7.96 -12.83
C ARG A 56 6.00 -8.89 -11.62
N TYR A 57 4.80 -9.17 -11.11
CA TYR A 57 4.56 -9.80 -9.82
C TYR A 57 3.66 -11.02 -9.93
N ASP A 58 3.61 -11.66 -11.12
CA ASP A 58 2.88 -12.92 -11.35
C ASP A 58 3.32 -14.06 -10.42
N ASP A 59 4.60 -14.05 -10.05
CA ASP A 59 5.24 -15.04 -9.17
C ASP A 59 5.58 -14.45 -7.78
N VAL A 60 4.74 -13.57 -7.23
CA VAL A 60 4.87 -13.23 -5.80
C VAL A 60 4.42 -14.47 -5.01
N ASP A 61 5.38 -15.37 -4.83
CA ASP A 61 5.33 -16.54 -3.96
C ASP A 61 4.82 -16.14 -2.57
N GLU A 62 4.26 -17.13 -1.86
CA GLU A 62 3.45 -17.11 -0.62
C GLU A 62 3.75 -16.11 0.52
N ILE A 63 4.81 -15.31 0.43
CA ILE A 63 5.26 -14.28 1.37
C ILE A 63 4.18 -13.20 1.63
N GLU A 64 3.18 -13.01 0.76
CA GLU A 64 2.21 -11.91 0.90
C GLU A 64 0.74 -12.27 0.69
N LYS A 65 0.24 -13.34 1.35
CA LYS A 65 -1.21 -13.63 1.44
C LYS A 65 -2.10 -12.47 1.97
N LYS A 66 -1.50 -11.31 2.31
CA LYS A 66 -2.16 -10.09 2.79
C LYS A 66 -2.22 -8.95 1.76
N ILE A 67 -1.48 -9.01 0.65
CA ILE A 67 -1.56 -7.99 -0.40
C ILE A 67 -2.51 -8.45 -1.49
N THR A 68 -3.47 -7.59 -1.82
CA THR A 68 -4.30 -7.78 -3.00
C THR A 68 -3.59 -7.14 -4.21
N VAL A 69 -3.29 -7.93 -5.24
CA VAL A 69 -2.68 -7.43 -6.48
C VAL A 69 -3.77 -7.26 -7.54
N ILE A 70 -3.79 -6.10 -8.19
CA ILE A 70 -4.71 -5.80 -9.30
C ILE A 70 -3.95 -5.33 -10.53
N PRO A 71 -4.38 -5.68 -11.75
CA PRO A 71 -3.65 -5.33 -12.97
C PRO A 71 -3.76 -3.84 -13.34
N ASN A 72 -4.73 -3.13 -12.77
CA ASN A 72 -4.93 -1.69 -12.95
C ASN A 72 -5.96 -1.16 -11.96
N LEU A 73 -5.95 0.16 -11.74
CA LEU A 73 -6.84 0.84 -10.78
C LEU A 73 -8.34 0.68 -11.10
N LYS A 74 -8.75 0.41 -12.35
CA LYS A 74 -10.16 0.16 -12.70
C LYS A 74 -10.72 -1.11 -12.05
N LYS A 75 -9.84 -2.01 -11.60
CA LYS A 75 -10.24 -3.23 -10.87
C LYS A 75 -10.40 -3.00 -9.37
N LEU A 76 -9.93 -1.87 -8.83
CA LEU A 76 -9.99 -1.57 -7.40
C LEU A 76 -11.40 -1.71 -6.81
N PRO A 77 -12.49 -1.19 -7.43
CA PRO A 77 -13.83 -1.36 -6.85
C PRO A 77 -14.20 -2.84 -6.65
N LYS A 78 -13.76 -3.73 -7.54
CA LYS A 78 -14.10 -5.16 -7.46
C LYS A 78 -13.49 -5.88 -6.25
N VAL A 79 -12.44 -5.31 -5.66
CA VAL A 79 -11.77 -5.88 -4.47
C VAL A 79 -12.21 -5.20 -3.18
N LEU A 80 -13.03 -4.14 -3.25
CA LEU A 80 -13.56 -3.43 -2.08
C LEU A 80 -14.96 -3.89 -1.67
N TYR A 81 -15.69 -4.59 -2.55
CA TYR A 81 -17.03 -5.13 -2.28
C TYR A 81 -16.95 -6.57 -1.75
N VAL A 82 -16.32 -6.75 -0.59
CA VAL A 82 -16.28 -8.04 0.12
C VAL A 82 -17.19 -7.97 1.34
#